data_AF-A0A1G0M8C7-F1
#
_entry.id   AF-A0A1G0M8C7-F1
#
_cell.length_a   1.000
_cell.length_b   1.000
_cell.length_c   1.000
_cell.angle_alpha   90.00
_cell.angle_beta   90.00
_cell.angle_gamma   90.00
#
_symmetry.space_group_name_H-M   'P 1'
#
loop_
_entity.id
_entity.type
_entity.pdbx_description
1 polymer ?
#
loop_
_entity_poly.entity_id
_entity_poly.type
_entity_poly.pdbx_seq_one_letter_code
_entity_poly.pdbx_strand_id
1 'polypeptide(L)'
;MRGKGTAGEGTLPALGCLHINGICERSGSGSRQNLLEAETIAAWIVEQQNELEQRYGKGIDAIVGVVTPFGGQVAAITRACQAKGISVGKKDGELTVGTVHSLQGAGLWIGKT
;
A
#
# COMPACT_ATOMS: atom_id res chain seq x y z
N MET A 1 -13.64 -6.06 -14.26
CA MET A 1 -12.81 -5.74 -15.44
C MET A 1 -11.37 -6.13 -15.14
N ARG A 2 -10.81 -7.09 -15.89
CA ARG A 2 -9.35 -7.37 -15.88
C ARG A 2 -8.73 -6.48 -16.95
N GLY A 3 -7.81 -5.59 -16.58
CA GLY A 3 -6.98 -4.89 -17.55
C GLY A 3 -6.13 -5.89 -18.32
N LYS A 4 -6.00 -5.72 -19.64
CA LYS A 4 -5.04 -6.48 -20.45
C LYS A 4 -3.63 -6.02 -20.07
N GLY A 5 -2.89 -6.86 -19.34
CA GLY A 5 -1.46 -6.70 -19.15
C GLY A 5 -0.72 -7.35 -20.32
N THR A 6 -0.03 -6.57 -21.13
CA THR A 6 1.00 -7.10 -22.05
C THR A 6 2.18 -7.52 -21.19
N ALA A 7 2.36 -8.82 -20.98
CA ALA A 7 3.48 -9.35 -20.22
C ALA A 7 4.78 -9.11 -21.01
N GLY A 8 5.43 -7.98 -20.74
CA GLY A 8 6.84 -7.79 -21.02
C GLY A 8 7.66 -8.40 -19.87
N GLU A 9 8.89 -8.81 -20.18
CA GLU A 9 9.92 -9.13 -19.19
C GLU A 9 9.96 -8.02 -18.11
N GLY A 10 9.83 -8.39 -16.83
CA GLY A 10 9.82 -7.45 -15.70
C GLY A 10 8.45 -6.96 -15.22
N THR A 11 7.34 -7.43 -15.78
CA THR A 11 6.00 -7.06 -15.26
C THR A 11 5.73 -7.73 -13.91
N LEU A 12 5.35 -6.97 -12.88
CA LEU A 12 4.83 -7.56 -11.63
C LEU A 12 3.65 -8.49 -11.97
N PRO A 13 3.55 -9.68 -11.36
CA PRO A 13 2.42 -10.56 -11.60
C PRO A 13 1.12 -9.85 -11.21
N ALA A 14 0.04 -10.12 -11.95
CA ALA A 14 -1.26 -9.51 -11.67
C ALA A 14 -1.77 -9.80 -10.24
N LEU A 15 -1.26 -10.87 -9.61
CA LEU A 15 -1.48 -11.21 -8.23
C LEU A 15 -0.26 -11.97 -7.69
N GLY A 16 0.19 -11.61 -6.49
CA GLY A 16 1.21 -12.32 -5.73
C GLY A 16 0.79 -12.47 -4.27
N CYS A 17 1.36 -13.45 -3.57
CA CYS A 17 1.18 -13.65 -2.15
C CYS A 17 2.54 -13.87 -1.50
N LEU A 18 2.82 -13.12 -0.44
CA LEU A 18 4.00 -13.27 0.39
C LEU A 18 3.56 -13.74 1.77
N HIS A 19 4.05 -14.91 2.19
CA HIS A 19 3.79 -15.39 3.54
C HIS A 19 4.76 -14.72 4.52
N ILE A 20 4.20 -14.10 5.57
CA ILE A 20 4.96 -13.43 6.62
C ILE A 20 4.63 -14.11 7.94
N ASN A 21 5.65 -14.67 8.60
CA ASN A 21 5.52 -15.36 9.89
C ASN A 21 5.40 -14.36 11.06
N GLY A 22 4.46 -13.42 10.97
CA GLY A 22 4.23 -12.39 11.98
C GLY A 22 3.25 -12.80 13.07
N ILE A 23 3.18 -12.00 14.13
CA ILE A 23 2.28 -12.23 15.27
C ILE A 23 1.16 -11.20 15.21
N CYS A 24 -0.09 -11.67 15.34
CA CYS A 24 -1.26 -10.81 15.40
C CYS A 24 -1.53 -10.37 16.84
N GLU A 25 -1.24 -9.11 17.13
CA GLU A 25 -1.32 -8.50 18.45
C GLU A 25 -2.52 -7.56 18.56
N ARG A 26 -2.82 -7.11 19.78
CA ARG A 26 -3.75 -5.99 20.01
C ARG A 26 -2.96 -4.70 20.20
N SER A 27 -3.35 -3.66 19.48
CA SER A 27 -2.82 -2.32 19.67
C SER A 27 -3.33 -1.72 20.99
N GLY A 28 -2.77 -0.57 21.39
CA GLY A 28 -3.24 0.19 22.55
C GLY A 28 -4.72 0.62 22.47
N SER A 29 -5.33 0.61 21.27
CA SER A 29 -6.77 0.86 21.08
C SER A 29 -7.63 -0.41 21.09
N GLY A 30 -7.03 -1.58 21.30
CA GLY A 30 -7.71 -2.88 21.27
C GLY A 30 -7.93 -3.47 19.86
N SER A 31 -7.58 -2.74 18.80
CA SER A 31 -7.67 -3.23 17.41
C SER A 31 -6.52 -4.21 17.10
N ARG A 32 -6.65 -5.01 16.04
CA ARG A 32 -5.61 -5.95 15.62
C ARG A 32 -4.51 -5.26 14.82
N GLN A 33 -3.27 -5.69 15.03
CA GLN A 33 -2.11 -5.27 14.26
C GLN A 33 -1.09 -6.41 14.17
N ASN A 34 -0.22 -6.35 13.16
CA ASN A 34 0.95 -7.21 12.97
C ASN A 34 2.11 -6.30 12.52
N LEU A 35 3.05 -6.06 13.42
CA LEU A 35 4.15 -5.11 13.20
C LEU A 35 5.13 -5.62 12.15
N LEU A 36 5.42 -6.92 12.12
CA LEU A 36 6.32 -7.51 11.12
C LEU A 36 5.75 -7.35 9.71
N GLU A 37 4.45 -7.58 9.54
CA GLU A 37 3.78 -7.32 8.26
C GLU A 37 3.86 -5.84 7.86
N ALA A 38 3.63 -4.92 8.80
CA ALA A 38 3.68 -3.49 8.53
C ALA A 38 5.08 -3.03 8.08
N GLU A 39 6.12 -3.48 8.78
CA GLU A 39 7.52 -3.19 8.44
C GLU A 39 7.92 -3.79 7.10
N THR A 40 7.48 -5.02 6.82
CA THR A 40 7.73 -5.71 5.55
C THR A 40 7.09 -4.98 4.38
N ILE A 41 5.83 -4.54 4.52
CA ILE A 41 5.13 -3.73 3.51
C ILE A 41 5.91 -2.43 3.24
N ALA A 42 6.27 -1.70 4.29
CA ALA A 42 6.99 -0.44 4.14
C ALA A 42 8.38 -0.64 3.50
N ALA A 43 9.09 -1.71 3.85
CA ALA A 43 10.38 -2.03 3.24
C ALA A 43 10.24 -2.36 1.75
N TRP A 44 9.23 -3.15 1.38
CA TRP A 44 8.94 -3.49 -0.01
C TRP A 44 8.62 -2.24 -0.84
N ILE A 45 7.82 -1.30 -0.31
CA ILE A 45 7.48 -0.06 -1.03
C ILE A 45 8.76 0.74 -1.34
N VAL A 46 9.66 0.91 -0.37
CA VAL A 46 10.93 1.64 -0.57
C VAL A 46 11.81 0.94 -1.61
N GLU A 47 11.95 -0.38 -1.51
CA GLU A 47 12.77 -1.16 -2.44
C GLU A 47 12.27 -1.06 -3.89
N GLN A 48 10.95 -1.05 -4.07
CA GLN A 48 10.33 -1.02 -5.40
C GLN A 48 10.08 0.39 -5.93
N GLN A 49 10.22 1.43 -5.10
CA GLN A 49 9.82 2.80 -5.43
C GLN A 49 10.45 3.27 -6.74
N ASN A 50 11.77 3.22 -6.85
CA ASN A 50 12.48 3.74 -8.02
C ASN A 50 12.07 3.04 -9.32
N GLU A 51 11.92 1.71 -9.29
CA GLU A 51 11.52 0.93 -10.47
C GLU A 51 10.08 1.26 -10.89
N LEU A 52 9.16 1.33 -9.92
CA LEU A 52 7.76 1.64 -10.18
C LEU A 52 7.56 3.06 -10.72
N GLU A 53 8.20 4.05 -10.11
CA GLU A 53 8.09 5.45 -10.54
C GLU A 53 8.67 5.64 -11.95
N GLN A 54 9.82 5.04 -12.26
CA GLN A 54 10.41 5.07 -13.61
C GLN A 54 9.50 4.38 -14.64
N ARG A 55 8.91 3.24 -14.28
CA ARG A 55 8.06 2.46 -15.19
C ARG A 55 6.74 3.16 -15.50
N TYR A 56 6.10 3.74 -14.49
CA TYR A 56 4.75 4.32 -14.63
C TYR A 56 4.76 5.84 -14.83
N GLY A 57 5.89 6.52 -14.65
CA GLY A 57 6.01 7.97 -14.81
C GLY A 57 5.16 8.77 -13.82
N LYS A 58 4.88 8.21 -12.64
CA LYS A 58 4.04 8.77 -11.58
C LYS A 58 4.75 8.60 -10.23
N GLY A 59 4.37 9.41 -9.24
CA GLY A 59 4.83 9.20 -7.86
C GLY A 59 4.27 7.92 -7.25
N ILE A 60 4.98 7.36 -6.27
CA ILE A 60 4.59 6.11 -5.60
C ILE A 60 3.18 6.16 -4.99
N ASP A 61 2.73 7.32 -4.55
CA ASP A 61 1.40 7.59 -4.00
C ASP A 61 0.27 7.38 -5.02
N ALA A 62 0.55 7.58 -6.30
CA ALA A 62 -0.40 7.38 -7.40
C ALA A 62 -0.32 5.97 -8.01
N ILE A 63 0.64 5.14 -7.57
CA ILE A 63 0.88 3.78 -8.07
C ILE A 63 0.45 2.74 -7.04
N VAL A 64 0.74 2.97 -5.75
CA VAL A 64 0.53 2.01 -4.67
C VAL A 64 -0.52 2.52 -3.69
N GLY A 65 -1.52 1.69 -3.43
CA GLY A 65 -2.45 1.84 -2.30
C GLY A 65 -2.41 0.60 -1.41
N VAL A 66 -2.45 0.80 -0.10
CA VAL A 66 -2.42 -0.30 0.88
C VAL A 66 -3.78 -0.42 1.56
N VAL A 67 -4.34 -1.62 1.55
CA VAL A 67 -5.63 -1.94 2.16
C VAL A 67 -5.50 -3.01 3.24
N THR A 68 -6.12 -2.81 4.40
CA THR A 68 -6.12 -3.77 5.51
C THR A 68 -7.44 -3.74 6.29
N PRO A 69 -8.00 -4.87 6.78
CA PRO A 69 -9.30 -4.86 7.45
C PRO A 69 -9.31 -4.19 8.83
N PHE A 70 -8.15 -3.91 9.44
CA PHE A 70 -8.07 -3.43 10.82
C PHE A 70 -7.51 -2.02 10.93
N GLY A 71 -8.20 -1.14 11.66
CA GLY A 71 -7.72 0.22 11.93
C GLY A 71 -6.39 0.26 12.71
N GLY A 72 -6.16 -0.71 13.60
CA GLY A 72 -4.86 -0.89 14.26
C GLY A 72 -3.73 -1.14 13.26
N GLN A 73 -4.01 -1.96 12.24
CA GLN A 73 -3.05 -2.25 11.18
C GLN A 73 -2.83 -1.07 10.22
N VAL A 74 -3.87 -0.26 9.95
CA VAL A 74 -3.68 1.02 9.24
C VAL A 74 -2.66 1.88 9.98
N ALA A 75 -2.84 2.06 11.30
CA ALA A 75 -1.90 2.86 12.10
C ALA A 75 -0.48 2.27 12.12
N ALA A 76 -0.34 0.94 12.20
CA ALA A 76 0.96 0.27 12.18
C ALA A 76 1.69 0.48 10.84
N ILE A 77 1.01 0.28 9.72
CA ILE A 77 1.57 0.48 8.37
C ILE A 77 1.92 1.95 8.15
N THR A 78 1.04 2.88 8.53
CA THR A 78 1.31 4.33 8.44
C THR A 78 2.60 4.70 9.17
N ARG A 79 2.79 4.22 10.40
CA ARG A 79 4.01 4.47 11.17
C ARG A 79 5.25 3.86 10.52
N ALA A 80 5.16 2.62 10.04
CA ALA A 80 6.27 1.95 9.37
C ALA A 80 6.71 2.67 8.08
N CYS A 81 5.75 3.15 7.28
CA CYS A 81 6.02 3.96 6.10
C CYS A 81 6.67 5.31 6.47
N GLN A 82 6.12 6.03 7.45
CA GLN A 82 6.66 7.31 7.90
C GLN A 82 8.08 7.18 8.47
N ALA A 83 8.37 6.10 9.19
CA ALA A 83 9.72 5.80 9.68
C ALA A 83 10.75 5.58 8.56
N LYS A 84 10.30 5.26 7.34
CA LYS A 84 11.12 5.14 6.14
C LYS A 84 11.07 6.38 5.23
N GLY A 85 10.46 7.48 5.68
CA GLY A 85 10.36 8.72 4.92
C GLY A 85 9.23 8.76 3.88
N ILE A 86 8.29 7.80 3.92
CA ILE A 86 7.12 7.79 3.04
C ILE A 86 6.00 8.59 3.71
N SER A 87 5.56 9.67 3.06
CA SER A 87 4.38 10.43 3.48
C SER A 87 3.12 9.60 3.26
N VAL A 88 2.31 9.44 4.31
CA VAL A 88 1.06 8.67 4.29
C VAL A 88 -0.09 9.54 4.76
N GLY A 89 -1.19 9.53 4.01
CA GLY A 89 -2.35 10.33 4.33
C GLY A 89 -3.39 10.35 3.20
N LYS A 90 -4.03 11.50 3.01
CA LYS A 90 -5.16 11.69 2.07
C LYS A 90 -4.96 12.86 1.13
N LYS A 91 -3.83 13.58 1.22
CA LYS A 91 -3.52 14.71 0.35
C LYS A 91 -2.78 14.22 -0.88
N ASP A 92 -2.77 15.04 -1.91
CA ASP A 92 -1.97 14.79 -3.12
C ASP A 92 -0.50 14.62 -2.74
N GLY A 93 0.16 13.58 -3.27
CA GLY A 93 1.54 13.23 -2.93
C GLY A 93 1.68 12.39 -1.65
N GLU A 94 0.59 12.01 -0.98
CA GLU A 94 0.63 11.12 0.19
C GLU A 94 0.11 9.72 -0.16
N LEU A 95 0.89 8.69 0.16
CA LEU A 95 0.50 7.30 -0.08
C LEU A 95 -0.73 6.95 0.77
N THR A 96 -1.71 6.31 0.12
CA THR A 96 -2.97 5.95 0.78
C THR A 96 -2.86 4.59 1.48
N VAL A 97 -3.05 4.58 2.80
CA VAL A 97 -3.24 3.38 3.62
C VAL A 97 -4.64 3.45 4.26
N GLY A 98 -5.47 2.43 4.04
CA GLY A 98 -6.85 2.48 4.50
C GLY A 98 -7.47 1.13 4.78
N THR A 99 -8.66 1.17 5.38
CA THR A 99 -9.49 -0.03 5.47
C THR A 99 -10.28 -0.27 4.19
N VAL A 100 -10.76 -1.51 3.99
CA VAL A 100 -11.67 -1.82 2.87
C VAL A 100 -12.85 -0.84 2.85
N HIS A 101 -13.47 -0.55 4.01
CA HIS A 101 -14.56 0.41 4.10
C HIS A 101 -14.14 1.84 3.74
N SER A 102 -12.90 2.24 4.06
CA SER A 102 -12.38 3.56 3.72
C SER A 102 -12.01 3.71 2.25
N LEU A 103 -11.78 2.60 1.54
CA LEU A 103 -11.40 2.56 0.13
C LEU A 103 -12.54 2.12 -0.79
N GLN A 104 -13.65 1.64 -0.22
CA GLN A 104 -14.90 1.41 -0.93
C GLN A 104 -15.43 2.76 -1.46
N GLY A 105 -15.29 2.97 -2.78
CA GLY A 105 -15.68 4.21 -3.46
C GLY A 105 -14.54 4.98 -4.13
N ALA A 106 -13.27 4.63 -3.86
CA ALA A 106 -12.11 5.28 -4.49
C ALA A 106 -11.89 4.92 -5.98
N GLY A 107 -12.72 4.04 -6.55
CA GLY A 107 -12.63 3.57 -7.93
C GLY A 107 -13.09 4.56 -9.02
N LEU A 108 -13.39 5.81 -8.68
CA LEU A 108 -13.86 6.84 -9.62
C LEU A 108 -12.84 7.98 -9.77
N TRP A 109 -11.63 7.66 -10.22
CA TRP A 109 -10.65 8.66 -10.69
C TRP A 109 -10.19 8.30 -12.11
N ILE A 110 -11.10 8.48 -13.06
CA ILE A 110 -10.79 8.64 -14.48
C ILE A 110 -11.25 10.03 -14.89
N GLY A 111 -10.33 10.78 -15.47
CA GLY A 111 -10.40 12.22 -15.64
C GLY A 111 -11.69 12.72 -16.31
N LYS A 112 -12.18 13.84 -15.77
CA LYS A 112 -12.99 14.81 -16.50
C LYS A 112 -12.09 16.03 -16.71
N THR A 113 -11.43 16.05 -17.87
CA THR A 113 -11.14 17.31 -18.58
C THR A 113 -12.44 17.86 -19.15
#